data_AF-A0A6G6CU86-F1
#
_entry.id   AF-A0A6G6CU86-F1
#
_cell.length_a   1.000
_cell.length_b   1.000
_cell.length_c   1.000
_cell.angle_alpha   90.00
_cell.angle_beta   90.00
_cell.angle_gamma   90.00
#
_symmetry.space_group_name_H-M   'P 1'
#
loop_
_entity.id
_entity.type
_entity.pdbx_description
1 polymer ?
#
loop_
_entity_poly.entity_id
_entity_poly.type
_entity_poly.pdbx_seq_one_letter_code
_entity_poly.pdbx_strand_id
1 'polypeptide(L)'
;YNRINIHIPVQLEFVQINELHFVNYDQSGAVELKNNGHGVVVGGFDKWGKRQRPYIYGGGLSGKYALAQFHFHWAREHEEGSEHTMNALHYPVELHLVHVKEGLSPTEALDESDGLAC
;
A
#
# COMPACT_ATOMS: atom_id res chain seq x y z
N TYR A 1 1.71 -1.77 -12.96
CA TYR A 1 2.29 -2.77 -12.05
C TYR A 1 3.80 -2.65 -12.15
N ASN A 2 4.42 -1.95 -11.20
CA ASN A 2 5.87 -1.83 -11.13
C ASN A 2 6.37 -2.98 -10.26
N ARG A 3 7.01 -3.98 -10.87
CA ARG A 3 7.69 -5.06 -10.15
C ARG A 3 9.18 -4.76 -10.14
N ILE A 4 9.78 -4.75 -8.97
CA ILE A 4 11.19 -4.40 -8.81
C ILE A 4 11.88 -5.46 -7.95
N ASN A 5 13.09 -5.85 -8.36
CA ASN A 5 14.01 -6.58 -7.50
C ASN A 5 14.77 -5.58 -6.63
N ILE A 6 14.53 -5.60 -5.33
CA ILE A 6 15.23 -4.78 -4.36
C ILE A 6 16.58 -5.46 -4.09
N HIS A 7 17.64 -4.88 -4.65
CA HIS A 7 19.00 -5.33 -4.37
C HIS A 7 19.51 -4.66 -3.09
N ILE A 8 19.93 -5.46 -2.12
CA ILE A 8 20.55 -4.94 -0.90
C ILE A 8 22.07 -4.93 -1.13
N PRO A 9 22.70 -3.75 -1.31
CA PRO A 9 24.12 -3.67 -1.58
C PRO A 9 24.95 -4.02 -0.34
N VAL A 10 26.20 -4.44 -0.57
CA VAL A 10 27.17 -4.74 0.50
C VAL A 10 27.56 -3.48 1.28
N GLN A 11 27.40 -2.29 0.69
CA GLN A 11 27.63 -0.99 1.30
C GLN A 11 26.34 -0.16 1.22
N LEU A 12 25.83 0.28 2.38
CA LEU A 12 24.61 1.05 2.49
C LEU A 12 24.91 2.55 2.43
N GLU A 13 24.26 3.25 1.51
CA GLU A 13 24.11 4.70 1.60
C GLU A 13 22.84 5.01 2.39
N PHE A 14 22.99 5.67 3.53
CA PHE A 14 21.85 6.10 4.33
C PHE A 14 21.36 7.45 3.83
N VAL A 15 20.21 7.46 3.16
CA VAL A 15 19.42 8.69 3.00
C VAL A 15 18.53 8.83 4.22
N GLN A 16 18.64 9.95 4.93
CA GLN A 16 17.73 10.23 6.04
C GLN A 16 16.36 10.59 5.48
N ILE A 17 15.43 9.65 5.59
CA ILE A 17 14.01 9.87 5.30
C ILE A 17 13.32 10.08 6.65
N ASN A 18 12.42 11.07 6.72
CA ASN A 18 11.60 11.28 7.92
C ASN A 18 10.76 10.03 8.23
N GLU A 19 10.39 9.84 9.48
CA GLU A 19 9.54 8.72 9.89
C GLU A 19 8.22 8.68 9.09
N LEU A 20 7.79 7.47 8.73
CA LEU A 20 6.47 7.23 8.16
C LEU A 20 5.49 6.95 9.30
N HIS A 21 4.43 7.75 9.38
CA HIS A 21 3.44 7.65 10.43
C HIS A 21 2.17 6.95 9.93
N PHE A 22 1.68 6.01 10.71
CA PHE A 22 0.41 5.30 10.50
C PHE A 22 -0.61 5.81 11.51
N VAL A 23 -1.72 6.38 11.03
CA VAL A 23 -2.76 6.93 11.90
C VAL A 23 -4.06 6.16 11.71
N ASN A 24 -4.72 5.83 12.82
CA ASN A 24 -6.00 5.13 12.88
C ASN A 24 -6.00 3.67 12.36
N TYR A 25 -4.84 3.02 12.21
CA TYR A 25 -4.77 1.59 11.83
C TYR A 25 -5.18 0.65 12.97
N ASP A 26 -5.33 1.18 14.19
CA ASP A 26 -5.86 0.51 15.37
C ASP A 26 -7.40 0.57 15.47
N GLN A 27 -8.06 1.31 14.57
CA GLN A 27 -9.51 1.43 14.54
C GLN A 27 -10.17 0.22 13.88
N SER A 28 -11.45 -0.01 14.19
CA SER A 28 -12.25 -1.08 13.61
C SER A 28 -13.58 -0.53 13.10
N GLY A 29 -14.06 -1.10 12.00
CA GLY A 29 -15.30 -0.69 11.34
C GLY A 29 -15.72 -1.69 10.27
N ALA A 30 -16.89 -1.47 9.68
CA ALA A 30 -17.38 -2.33 8.61
C ALA A 30 -16.53 -2.17 7.34
N VAL A 31 -16.10 -3.29 6.76
CA VAL A 31 -15.35 -3.32 5.50
C VAL A 31 -16.16 -4.03 4.43
N GLU A 32 -15.82 -3.74 3.18
CA GLU A 32 -16.36 -4.44 2.02
C GLU A 32 -15.32 -5.41 1.49
N LEU A 33 -15.70 -6.69 1.36
CA LEU A 33 -14.86 -7.71 0.75
C LEU A 33 -15.40 -8.03 -0.65
N LYS A 34 -14.51 -7.97 -1.64
CA LYS A 34 -14.83 -8.33 -3.02
C LYS A 34 -13.78 -9.28 -3.57
N ASN A 35 -14.22 -10.45 -4.03
CA ASN A 35 -13.42 -11.29 -4.90
C ASN A 35 -13.62 -10.81 -6.34
N ASN A 36 -12.54 -10.40 -7.02
CA ASN A 36 -12.58 -9.87 -8.38
C ASN A 36 -12.07 -10.87 -9.45
N GLY A 37 -11.94 -12.15 -9.10
CA GLY A 37 -11.40 -13.20 -9.97
C GLY A 37 -9.87 -13.23 -10.06
N HIS A 38 -9.17 -12.25 -9.48
CA HIS A 38 -7.71 -12.18 -9.44
C HIS A 38 -7.16 -12.18 -8.01
N GLY A 39 -7.97 -11.76 -7.04
CA GLY A 39 -7.63 -11.76 -5.62
C GLY A 39 -8.81 -11.32 -4.76
N VAL A 40 -8.53 -11.11 -3.48
CA VAL A 40 -9.47 -10.52 -2.53
C VAL A 40 -9.08 -9.07 -2.30
N VAL A 41 -10.01 -8.17 -2.59
CA VAL A 41 -9.89 -6.74 -2.32
C VAL A 41 -10.77 -6.40 -1.12
N VAL A 42 -10.17 -5.71 -0.15
CA VAL A 42 -10.87 -5.19 1.03
C VAL A 42 -10.91 -3.66 0.92
N GLY A 43 -12.10 -3.08 1.00
CA GLY A 43 -12.33 -1.64 0.88
C GLY A 43 -13.43 -1.14 1.82
N GLY A 44 -14.02 0.01 1.48
CA GLY A 44 -15.08 0.65 2.27
C GLY A 44 -14.57 1.56 3.41
N PHE A 45 -13.27 1.84 3.47
CA PHE A 45 -12.65 2.70 4.48
C PHE A 45 -13.09 4.17 4.38
N ASP A 46 -13.56 4.61 3.22
CA ASP A 46 -14.19 5.91 3.02
C ASP A 46 -15.45 6.11 3.89
N LYS A 47 -16.12 5.01 4.26
CA LYS A 47 -17.33 5.02 5.10
C LYS A 47 -17.05 5.11 6.60
N TRP A 48 -15.81 4.94 7.04
CA TRP A 48 -15.44 5.02 8.46
C TRP A 48 -15.45 6.47 8.99
N GLY A 49 -15.60 7.46 8.10
CA GLY A 49 -15.61 8.87 8.46
C GLY A 49 -14.21 9.42 8.74
N LYS A 50 -14.06 10.74 8.62
CA LYS A 50 -12.74 11.41 8.60
C LYS A 50 -11.88 11.19 9.85
N ARG A 51 -12.48 10.90 11.00
CA ARG A 51 -11.76 10.72 12.27
C ARG A 51 -11.25 9.29 12.49
N GLN A 52 -11.84 8.30 11.81
CA GLN A 52 -11.50 6.88 12.00
C GLN A 52 -10.85 6.27 10.76
N ARG A 53 -11.00 6.88 9.58
CA ARG A 53 -10.37 6.38 8.36
C ARG A 53 -8.84 6.32 8.54
N PRO A 54 -8.19 5.16 8.27
CA PRO A 54 -6.74 5.03 8.30
C PRO A 54 -6.06 5.92 7.25
N TYR A 55 -4.92 6.49 7.60
CA TYR A 55 -4.08 7.25 6.66
C TYR A 55 -2.62 7.24 7.07
N ILE A 56 -1.74 7.49 6.09
CA ILE A 56 -0.30 7.65 6.27
C ILE A 56 0.17 9.06 5.93
N TYR A 57 1.29 9.49 6.53
CA TYR A 57 2.02 10.71 6.17
C TYR A 57 3.48 10.61 6.65
N GLY A 58 4.36 11.52 6.21
CA GLY A 58 5.79 11.41 6.48
C GLY A 58 6.47 10.47 5.49
N GLY A 59 7.65 9.90 5.80
CA GLY A 59 8.30 8.93 4.91
C GLY A 59 8.71 9.45 3.52
N GLY A 60 8.77 10.77 3.32
CA GLY A 60 9.00 11.39 2.00
C GLY A 60 7.73 11.67 1.20
N LEU A 61 6.54 11.39 1.74
CA LEU A 61 5.26 11.72 1.12
C LEU A 61 4.98 13.23 1.16
N SER A 62 4.35 13.77 0.11
CA SER A 62 4.05 15.20 -0.03
C SER A 62 2.84 15.67 0.79
N GLY A 63 2.15 14.76 1.48
CA GLY A 63 0.94 15.04 2.23
C GLY A 63 0.38 13.82 2.97
N LYS A 64 -0.92 13.88 3.28
CA LYS A 64 -1.66 12.76 3.86
C LYS A 64 -2.26 11.89 2.76
N TYR A 65 -2.20 10.59 2.96
CA TYR A 65 -2.72 9.60 2.02
C TYR A 65 -3.67 8.66 2.77
N ALA A 66 -4.95 8.73 2.45
CA ALA A 66 -5.98 7.96 3.12
C ALA A 66 -6.10 6.56 2.51
N LEU A 67 -6.16 5.52 3.36
CA LEU A 67 -6.33 4.13 2.92
C LEU A 67 -7.63 4.01 2.12
N ALA A 68 -7.53 3.48 0.90
CA ALA A 68 -8.66 3.28 0.00
C ALA A 68 -9.05 1.80 -0.06
N GLN A 69 -8.07 0.92 -0.16
CA GLN A 69 -8.25 -0.52 -0.18
C GLN A 69 -6.96 -1.22 0.23
N PHE A 70 -7.05 -2.52 0.50
CA PHE A 70 -5.90 -3.40 0.45
C PHE A 70 -6.22 -4.70 -0.27
N HIS A 71 -5.20 -5.35 -0.81
CA HIS A 71 -5.30 -6.67 -1.41
C HIS A 71 -3.99 -7.43 -1.26
N PHE A 72 -4.06 -8.73 -1.47
CA PHE A 72 -2.90 -9.62 -1.41
C PHE A 72 -2.58 -10.15 -2.80
N HIS A 73 -1.28 -10.32 -3.05
CA HIS A 73 -0.75 -11.18 -4.09
C HIS A 73 -0.19 -12.43 -3.41
N TRP A 74 -0.53 -13.59 -3.94
CA TRP A 74 -0.03 -14.87 -3.46
C TRP A 74 0.02 -15.87 -4.62
N ALA A 75 0.85 -16.89 -4.46
CA ALA A 75 0.95 -18.01 -5.39
C ALA A 75 0.62 -19.31 -4.68
N ARG A 76 0.46 -20.37 -5.48
CA ARG A 76 0.25 -21.72 -4.96
C ARG A 76 1.52 -22.24 -4.27
N GLU A 77 2.68 -21.91 -4.83
CA GLU A 77 3.98 -22.31 -4.34
C GLU A 77 4.66 -21.13 -3.61
N HIS A 78 5.46 -21.44 -2.60
CA HIS A 78 6.06 -20.45 -1.71
C HIS A 78 7.05 -19.50 -2.41
N GLU A 79 7.60 -19.90 -3.56
CA GLU A 79 8.67 -19.21 -4.28
C GLU A 79 8.17 -18.25 -5.38
N GLU A 80 6.86 -17.99 -5.47
CA GLU A 80 6.29 -17.19 -6.57
C GLU A 80 5.23 -16.17 -6.11
N GLY A 81 5.04 -15.99 -4.80
CA GLY A 81 3.88 -15.28 -4.27
C GLY A 81 3.97 -13.76 -4.34
N SER A 82 5.11 -13.19 -3.97
CA SER A 82 5.33 -11.74 -3.96
C SER A 82 5.57 -11.22 -5.36
N GLU A 83 5.09 -10.02 -5.65
CA GLU A 83 5.35 -9.35 -6.93
C GLU A 83 6.76 -8.75 -6.95
N HIS A 84 7.19 -8.14 -5.83
CA HIS A 84 8.55 -7.69 -5.60
C HIS A 84 9.42 -8.84 -5.12
N THR A 85 10.72 -8.72 -5.38
CA THR A 85 11.73 -9.67 -4.90
C THR A 85 12.77 -8.93 -4.07
N MET A 86 13.38 -9.64 -3.10
CA MET A 86 14.56 -9.15 -2.39
C MET A 86 15.75 -10.02 -2.77
N ASN A 87 16.76 -9.42 -3.40
CA ASN A 87 17.89 -10.16 -3.99
C ASN A 87 17.44 -11.34 -4.87
N ALA A 88 16.43 -11.11 -5.71
CA ALA A 88 15.79 -12.08 -6.60
C ALA A 88 15.01 -13.21 -5.92
N LEU A 89 14.81 -13.15 -4.60
CA LEU A 89 13.97 -14.10 -3.87
C LEU A 89 12.54 -13.58 -3.75
N HIS A 90 11.58 -14.42 -4.08
CA HIS A 90 10.17 -14.21 -3.80
C HIS A 90 9.79 -14.65 -2.39
N TYR A 91 8.71 -14.06 -1.88
CA TYR A 91 8.07 -14.43 -0.64
C TYR A 91 6.68 -15.02 -0.92
N PRO A 92 6.08 -15.78 0.02
CA PRO A 92 4.82 -16.48 -0.23
C PRO A 92 3.61 -15.56 -0.47
N VAL A 93 3.61 -14.36 0.10
CA VAL A 93 2.51 -13.38 0.01
C VAL A 93 3.09 -11.97 0.03
N GLU A 94 2.48 -11.06 -0.73
CA GLU A 94 2.70 -9.62 -0.66
C GLU A 94 1.37 -8.89 -0.40
N LEU A 95 1.36 -7.98 0.58
CA LEU A 95 0.19 -7.16 0.91
C LEU A 95 0.40 -5.76 0.34
N HIS A 96 -0.56 -5.30 -0.48
CA HIS A 96 -0.62 -3.92 -0.94
C HIS A 96 -1.67 -3.15 -0.14
N LEU A 97 -1.24 -2.11 0.58
CA LEU A 97 -2.11 -1.12 1.20
C LEU A 97 -2.16 0.09 0.27
N VAL A 98 -3.26 0.30 -0.45
CA VAL A 98 -3.36 1.39 -1.44
C VAL A 98 -3.96 2.62 -0.78
N HIS A 99 -3.23 3.72 -0.81
CA HIS A 99 -3.63 5.00 -0.25
C HIS A 99 -3.80 6.05 -1.35
N VAL A 100 -4.79 6.93 -1.19
CA VAL A 100 -5.08 8.04 -2.09
C VAL A 100 -4.74 9.35 -1.39
N LYS A 101 -4.00 10.24 -2.06
CA LYS A 101 -3.66 11.57 -1.55
C LYS A 101 -4.93 12.35 -1.17
N GLU A 102 -4.94 12.96 0.02
CA GLU A 102 -6.08 13.77 0.46
C GLU A 102 -6.38 14.90 -0.53
N GLY A 103 -7.66 15.09 -0.85
CA GLY A 103 -8.13 16.08 -1.81
C GLY A 103 -8.33 15.54 -3.23
N LEU A 104 -7.84 14.32 -3.53
CA LEU A 104 -8.08 13.66 -4.80
C LEU A 104 -9.16 12.57 -4.65
N SER A 105 -9.97 12.42 -5.70
CA SER A 105 -10.74 11.18 -5.92
C SER A 105 -9.80 10.05 -6.38
N PRO A 106 -10.21 8.78 -6.24
CA PRO A 106 -9.41 7.66 -6.74
C PRO A 106 -9.09 7.74 -8.23
N THR A 107 -9.97 8.34 -9.05
CA THR A 107 -9.73 8.52 -10.48
C THR A 107 -8.70 9.61 -10.73
N GLU A 108 -8.83 10.78 -10.09
CA GLU A 108 -7.85 11.87 -10.24
C GLU A 108 -6.45 11.45 -9.75
N ALA A 109 -6.39 10.63 -8.70
CA ALA A 109 -5.14 10.12 -8.16
C ALA A 109 -4.35 9.22 -9.13
N LEU A 110 -4.99 8.65 -10.16
CA LEU A 110 -4.31 7.87 -11.19
C LEU A 110 -3.58 8.76 -12.22
N ASP A 111 -4.04 10.01 -12.39
CA ASP A 111 -3.47 10.97 -13.33
C ASP A 111 -2.35 11.80 -12.69
N GLU A 112 -2.29 11.82 -11.36
CA GLU A 112 -1.26 12.52 -10.58
C GLU A 112 -0.08 11.59 -10.26
N SER A 113 1.14 12.01 -10.61
CA SER A 113 2.36 11.21 -10.40
C SER A 113 2.62 10.83 -8.93
N ASP A 114 2.09 11.61 -7.99
CA ASP A 114 2.15 11.38 -6.55
C ASP A 114 0.75 11.18 -5.93
N GLY A 115 -0.26 10.81 -6.73
CA GLY A 115 -1.64 10.66 -6.28
C GLY A 115 -1.89 9.41 -5.43
N LEU A 116 -1.06 8.38 -5.58
CA LEU A 116 -1.14 7.12 -4.85
C LEU A 116 0.13 6.83 -4.04
N ALA A 117 -0.04 6.15 -2.92
CA ALA A 117 1.05 5.59 -2.12
C ALA A 117 0.72 4.14 -1.71
N CYS A 118 1.70 3.25 -1.85
CA CYS A 118 1.63 1.84 -1.47
C CYS A 118 2.94 1.44 -0.80
#